data_AF-A0A2E8XA07-F1
#
_entry.id   AF-A0A2E8XA07-F1
#
_cell.length_a   1.000
_cell.length_b   1.000
_cell.length_c   1.000
_cell.angle_alpha   90.00
_cell.angle_beta   90.00
_cell.angle_gamma   90.00
#
_symmetry.space_group_name_H-M   'P 1'
#
loop_
_entity.id
_entity.type
_entity.pdbx_description
1 polymer ?
#
loop_
_entity_poly.entity_id
_entity_poly.type
_entity_poly.pdbx_seq_one_letter_code
_entity_poly.pdbx_strand_id
1 'polypeptide(L)'
;MGTQTGSILPAAFMSIPISDVSPIYSEIIGFIIVIIFAFLLGFGATLAEPALNALGITVQNLTNGAFKKSMLMYSVSIGVATGISLGIAKLIFSIDLATILLPLYAVGLILTFFSSEEFVNVGWDSAGVTTGPVTVPLVLAMGLGLGNAVSAIEGFGILSLASICPIIAVLTMGIIIQLKNKFSQKEDDVTSIDPNLVAQKEL
;
A
#
# COMPACT_ATOMS: atom_id res chain seq x y z
N MET A 1 -28.43 8.27 5.45
CA MET A 1 -28.05 7.09 6.25
C MET A 1 -26.54 7.05 6.53
N GLY A 2 -25.66 7.27 5.54
CA GLY A 2 -24.20 7.30 5.79
C GLY A 2 -23.69 8.45 6.68
N THR A 3 -24.34 9.61 6.64
CA THR A 3 -23.99 10.77 7.49
C THR A 3 -24.24 10.51 8.99
N GLN A 4 -25.29 9.77 9.34
CA GLN A 4 -25.54 9.39 10.74
C GLN A 4 -24.56 8.32 11.22
N THR A 5 -24.20 7.32 10.39
CA THR A 5 -23.21 6.31 10.77
C THR A 5 -21.79 6.88 10.90
N GLY A 6 -21.43 7.85 10.05
CA GLY A 6 -20.14 8.54 10.10
C GLY A 6 -19.95 9.42 11.33
N SER A 7 -21.02 10.01 11.88
CA SER A 7 -20.95 10.89 13.06
C SER A 7 -20.82 10.16 14.39
N ILE A 8 -21.06 8.84 14.44
CA ILE A 8 -20.98 8.02 15.68
C ILE A 8 -19.65 7.30 15.84
N LEU A 9 -18.90 7.10 14.75
CA LEU A 9 -17.56 6.51 14.77
C LEU A 9 -16.60 7.21 15.75
N PRO A 10 -16.59 8.56 15.84
CA PRO A 10 -15.73 9.25 16.80
C PRO A 10 -16.11 9.03 18.26
N ALA A 11 -17.36 8.66 18.55
CA ALA A 11 -17.82 8.42 19.93
C ALA A 11 -17.14 7.18 20.53
N ALA A 12 -16.54 6.33 19.70
CA ALA A 12 -15.77 5.18 20.17
C ALA A 12 -14.46 5.59 20.88
N PHE A 13 -13.92 6.79 20.65
CA PHE A 13 -12.59 7.18 21.14
C PHE A 13 -12.42 8.67 21.48
N MET A 14 -13.45 9.49 21.34
CA MET A 14 -13.43 10.92 21.66
C MET A 14 -14.72 11.32 22.39
N SER A 15 -14.65 12.23 23.36
CA SER A 15 -15.83 12.76 24.05
C SER A 15 -16.60 13.72 23.14
N ILE A 16 -17.81 13.34 22.73
CA ILE A 16 -18.71 14.18 21.92
C ILE A 16 -19.86 14.67 22.82
N PRO A 17 -20.28 15.96 22.75
CA PRO A 17 -21.40 16.49 23.55
C PRO A 17 -22.78 15.85 23.31
N ILE A 18 -22.88 14.90 22.38
CA ILE A 18 -24.14 14.31 21.87
C ILE A 18 -24.42 12.94 22.53
N SER A 19 -23.48 12.36 23.28
CA SER A 19 -23.60 11.02 23.88
C SER A 19 -23.05 10.99 25.32
N ASP A 20 -23.91 10.66 26.29
CA ASP A 20 -23.56 10.47 27.71
C ASP A 20 -22.64 9.26 27.98
N VAL A 21 -22.29 8.49 26.95
CA VAL A 21 -21.45 7.27 27.04
C VAL A 21 -20.24 7.38 26.11
N SER A 22 -19.46 8.45 26.27
CA SER A 22 -18.19 8.65 25.55
C SER A 22 -17.09 8.99 26.56
N PRO A 23 -15.88 8.38 26.47
CA PRO A 23 -15.44 7.38 25.48
C PRO A 23 -15.88 5.94 25.82
N ILE A 24 -16.21 5.13 24.80
CA ILE A 24 -16.54 3.69 24.96
C ILE A 24 -15.26 2.84 25.18
N TYR A 25 -14.12 3.27 24.62
CA TYR A 25 -12.81 2.64 24.80
C TYR A 25 -11.77 3.67 25.28
N SER A 26 -10.66 3.21 25.86
CA SER A 26 -9.48 4.06 26.07
C SER A 26 -9.00 4.62 24.73
N GLU A 27 -8.60 5.90 24.67
CA GLU A 27 -8.20 6.62 23.45
C GLU A 27 -7.26 5.79 22.56
N ILE A 28 -6.26 5.14 23.17
CA ILE A 28 -5.27 4.32 22.47
C ILE A 28 -5.91 3.12 21.76
N ILE A 29 -6.83 2.43 22.43
CA ILE A 29 -7.53 1.26 21.88
C ILE A 29 -8.43 1.71 20.73
N GLY A 30 -9.09 2.85 20.90
CA GLY A 30 -9.88 3.51 19.87
C GLY A 30 -9.09 3.78 18.60
N PHE A 31 -7.92 4.41 18.72
CA PHE A 31 -7.06 4.69 17.56
C PHE A 31 -6.61 3.43 16.84
N ILE A 32 -6.22 2.39 17.58
CA ILE A 32 -5.82 1.11 16.99
C ILE A 32 -6.97 0.50 16.19
N ILE A 33 -8.19 0.52 16.72
CA ILE A 33 -9.38 0.00 16.04
C ILE A 33 -9.63 0.76 14.74
N VAL A 34 -9.58 2.10 14.77
CA VAL A 34 -9.82 2.92 13.56
C VAL A 34 -8.76 2.67 12.50
N ILE A 35 -7.48 2.61 12.88
CA ILE A 35 -6.38 2.36 11.96
C ILE A 35 -6.51 0.98 11.31
N ILE A 36 -6.76 -0.07 12.10
CA ILE A 36 -6.96 -1.43 11.58
C ILE A 36 -8.19 -1.51 10.69
N PHE A 37 -9.30 -0.89 11.10
CA PHE A 37 -10.52 -0.86 10.30
C PHE A 37 -10.27 -0.20 8.93
N ALA A 38 -9.57 0.93 8.93
CA ALA A 38 -9.22 1.63 7.72
C ALA A 38 -8.24 0.86 6.83
N PHE A 39 -7.28 0.15 7.43
CA PHE A 39 -6.41 -0.78 6.71
C PHE A 39 -7.23 -1.83 5.96
N LEU A 40 -8.15 -2.51 6.65
CA LEU A 40 -8.96 -3.57 6.07
C LEU A 40 -9.89 -3.04 4.97
N LEU A 41 -10.51 -1.87 5.17
CA LEU A 41 -11.33 -1.23 4.14
C LEU A 41 -10.51 -0.83 2.92
N GLY A 42 -9.35 -0.21 3.13
CA GLY A 42 -8.44 0.17 2.06
C GLY A 42 -7.95 -1.03 1.25
N PHE A 43 -7.57 -2.11 1.96
CA PHE A 43 -7.15 -3.37 1.35
C PHE A 43 -8.25 -3.98 0.49
N GLY A 44 -9.47 -4.11 1.06
CA GLY A 44 -10.62 -4.69 0.38
C GLY A 44 -11.08 -3.87 -0.83
N ALA A 45 -11.13 -2.54 -0.69
CA ALA A 45 -11.50 -1.63 -1.77
C ALA A 45 -10.50 -1.69 -2.94
N THR A 46 -9.20 -1.75 -2.63
CA THR A 46 -8.15 -1.87 -3.65
C THR A 46 -8.25 -3.19 -4.40
N LEU A 47 -8.54 -4.31 -3.71
CA LEU A 47 -8.78 -5.59 -4.37
C LEU A 47 -10.04 -5.59 -5.24
N ALA A 48 -11.07 -4.83 -4.85
CA ALA A 48 -12.30 -4.68 -5.61
C ALA A 48 -12.15 -3.76 -6.83
N GLU A 49 -11.02 -3.04 -6.96
CA GLU A 49 -10.79 -2.08 -8.04
C GLU A 49 -10.60 -2.80 -9.39
N PRO A 50 -11.52 -2.63 -10.37
CA PRO A 50 -11.43 -3.32 -11.66
C PRO A 50 -10.20 -2.89 -12.46
N ALA A 51 -9.77 -1.63 -12.33
CA ALA A 51 -8.58 -1.12 -13.01
C ALA A 51 -7.30 -1.84 -12.54
N LEU A 52 -7.19 -2.15 -11.24
CA LEU A 52 -6.06 -2.90 -10.69
C LEU A 52 -6.05 -4.35 -11.18
N ASN A 53 -7.23 -4.96 -11.26
CA ASN A 53 -7.40 -6.30 -11.80
C ASN A 53 -6.94 -6.37 -13.27
N ALA A 54 -7.30 -5.37 -14.09
CA ALA A 54 -6.86 -5.25 -15.47
C ALA A 54 -5.35 -5.04 -15.58
N LEU A 55 -4.76 -4.13 -14.78
CA LEU A 55 -3.32 -3.92 -14.73
C LEU A 55 -2.58 -5.23 -14.41
N GLY A 56 -3.03 -5.98 -13.41
CA GLY A 56 -2.40 -7.25 -13.05
C GLY A 56 -2.44 -8.32 -14.14
N ILE A 57 -3.48 -8.34 -14.97
CA ILE A 57 -3.55 -9.22 -16.16
C ILE A 57 -2.54 -8.77 -17.21
N THR A 58 -2.49 -7.46 -17.50
CA THR A 58 -1.56 -6.88 -18.48
C THR A 58 -0.11 -7.15 -18.09
N VAL A 59 0.25 -6.90 -16.83
CA VAL A 59 1.61 -7.16 -16.35
C VAL A 59 1.93 -8.65 -16.40
N GLN A 60 1.02 -9.53 -15.99
CA GLN A 60 1.27 -10.97 -16.08
C GLN A 60 1.50 -11.45 -17.52
N ASN A 61 0.77 -10.88 -18.49
CA ASN A 61 0.90 -11.23 -19.91
C ASN A 61 2.20 -10.69 -20.52
N LEU A 62 2.58 -9.44 -20.21
CA LEU A 62 3.80 -8.83 -20.73
C LEU A 62 5.08 -9.47 -20.16
N THR A 63 4.99 -10.08 -18.99
CA THR A 63 6.12 -10.66 -18.26
C THR A 63 6.25 -12.16 -18.47
N ASN A 64 5.49 -12.74 -19.41
CA ASN A 64 5.39 -14.19 -19.62
C ASN A 64 5.13 -14.98 -18.32
N GLY A 65 4.36 -14.39 -17.39
CA GLY A 65 4.03 -15.00 -16.10
C GLY A 65 5.14 -14.95 -15.05
N ALA A 66 6.28 -14.31 -15.32
CA ALA A 66 7.30 -14.04 -14.31
C ALA A 66 6.73 -13.19 -13.16
N PHE A 67 5.78 -12.31 -13.48
CA PHE A 67 5.06 -11.52 -12.51
C PHE A 67 3.59 -11.95 -12.41
N LYS A 68 3.23 -12.63 -11.32
CA LYS A 68 1.85 -13.11 -11.14
C LYS A 68 0.92 -11.92 -10.84
N LYS A 69 -0.27 -11.94 -11.42
CA LYS A 69 -1.35 -11.01 -11.10
C LYS A 69 -1.61 -10.94 -9.61
N SER A 70 -1.71 -12.08 -8.93
CA SER A 70 -2.00 -12.13 -7.48
C SER A 70 -0.92 -11.44 -6.66
N MET A 71 0.34 -11.57 -7.08
CA MET A 71 1.49 -10.90 -6.47
C MET A 71 1.35 -9.37 -6.57
N LEU A 72 1.01 -8.84 -7.76
CA LEU A 72 0.73 -7.42 -7.94
C LEU A 72 -0.42 -6.95 -7.05
N MET A 73 -1.55 -7.65 -7.14
CA MET A 73 -2.79 -7.27 -6.45
C MET A 73 -2.55 -7.15 -4.95
N TYR A 74 -1.90 -8.15 -4.32
CA TYR A 74 -1.61 -8.09 -2.90
C TYR A 74 -0.58 -7.02 -2.55
N SER A 75 0.47 -6.85 -3.34
CA SER A 75 1.48 -5.80 -3.10
C SER A 75 0.85 -4.41 -3.11
N VAL A 76 0.06 -4.11 -4.14
CA VAL A 76 -0.63 -2.82 -4.28
C VAL A 76 -1.65 -2.62 -3.18
N SER A 77 -2.52 -3.61 -2.91
CA SER A 77 -3.53 -3.50 -1.85
C SER A 77 -2.93 -3.32 -0.46
N ILE A 78 -1.83 -3.98 -0.13
CA ILE A 78 -1.10 -3.78 1.13
C ILE A 78 -0.51 -2.37 1.19
N GLY A 79 0.08 -1.90 0.09
CA GLY A 79 0.62 -0.55 0.00
C GLY A 79 -0.45 0.53 0.21
N VAL A 80 -1.59 0.43 -0.48
CA VAL A 80 -2.73 1.36 -0.32
C VAL A 80 -3.27 1.32 1.11
N ALA A 81 -3.51 0.13 1.66
CA ALA A 81 -4.01 -0.05 3.02
C ALA A 81 -3.08 0.58 4.06
N THR A 82 -1.77 0.41 3.88
CA THR A 82 -0.73 1.03 4.72
C THR A 82 -0.75 2.55 4.58
N GLY A 83 -0.86 3.08 3.36
CA GLY A 83 -0.94 4.52 3.11
C GLY A 83 -2.18 5.18 3.73
N ILE A 84 -3.35 4.53 3.62
CA ILE A 84 -4.59 4.97 4.27
C ILE A 84 -4.44 4.97 5.79
N SER A 85 -3.88 3.89 6.34
CA SER A 85 -3.64 3.75 7.78
C SER A 85 -2.69 4.84 8.29
N LEU A 86 -1.61 5.11 7.56
CA LEU A 86 -0.65 6.15 7.87
C LEU A 86 -1.28 7.54 7.76
N GLY A 87 -2.14 7.78 6.77
CA GLY A 87 -2.89 9.04 6.62
C GLY A 87 -3.87 9.29 7.76
N ILE A 88 -4.50 8.24 8.27
CA ILE A 88 -5.37 8.33 9.44
C ILE A 88 -4.56 8.55 10.72
N ALA A 89 -3.44 7.84 10.89
CA ALA A 89 -2.54 8.10 12.00
C ALA A 89 -2.04 9.56 11.98
N LYS A 90 -1.62 10.06 10.82
CA LYS A 90 -1.26 11.46 10.58
C LYS A 90 -2.36 12.42 11.02
N LEU A 91 -3.61 12.14 10.64
CA LEU A 91 -4.78 12.95 11.01
C LEU A 91 -5.01 12.95 12.52
N ILE A 92 -4.94 11.79 13.18
CA ILE A 92 -5.13 11.66 14.63
C ILE A 92 -4.04 12.41 15.40
N PHE A 93 -2.78 12.25 15.00
CA PHE A 93 -1.63 12.88 15.66
C PHE A 93 -1.35 14.32 15.19
N SER A 94 -2.17 14.87 14.30
CA SER A 94 -2.01 16.22 13.74
C SER A 94 -0.61 16.47 13.15
N ILE A 95 -0.04 15.46 12.47
CA ILE A 95 1.28 15.55 11.85
C ILE A 95 1.15 16.27 10.50
N ASP A 96 2.11 17.12 10.17
CA ASP A 96 2.17 17.78 8.87
C ASP A 96 2.36 16.77 7.71
N LEU A 97 1.65 16.97 6.61
CA LEU A 97 1.67 16.05 5.46
C LEU A 97 3.07 16.00 4.82
N ALA A 98 3.74 17.14 4.64
CA ALA A 98 5.02 17.18 3.96
C ALA A 98 6.09 16.38 4.72
N THR A 99 6.02 16.39 6.05
CA THR A 99 6.93 15.63 6.94
C THR A 99 6.89 14.13 6.69
N ILE A 100 5.74 13.57 6.29
CA ILE A 100 5.59 12.14 5.97
C ILE A 100 5.76 11.89 4.47
N LEU A 101 5.19 12.76 3.64
CA LEU A 101 5.11 12.58 2.20
C LEU A 101 6.49 12.74 1.52
N LEU A 102 7.29 13.73 1.91
CA LEU A 102 8.61 13.97 1.31
C LEU A 102 9.58 12.79 1.52
N PRO A 103 9.76 12.24 2.73
CA PRO A 103 10.57 11.04 2.91
C PRO A 103 10.08 9.83 2.11
N LEU A 104 8.77 9.62 2.01
CA LEU A 104 8.22 8.50 1.22
C LEU A 104 8.52 8.66 -0.27
N TYR A 105 8.39 9.87 -0.81
CA TYR A 105 8.82 10.14 -2.19
C TYR A 105 10.32 9.94 -2.39
N ALA A 106 11.15 10.39 -1.44
CA ALA A 106 12.59 10.15 -1.50
C ALA A 106 12.92 8.65 -1.53
N VAL A 107 12.27 7.86 -0.69
CA VAL A 107 12.39 6.39 -0.69
C VAL A 107 11.92 5.80 -2.02
N GLY A 108 10.77 6.25 -2.55
CA GLY A 108 10.26 5.81 -3.84
C GLY A 108 11.21 6.09 -5.01
N LEU A 109 11.85 7.26 -5.02
CA LEU A 109 12.86 7.63 -6.02
C LEU A 109 14.13 6.78 -5.89
N ILE A 110 14.59 6.52 -4.67
CA ILE A 110 15.74 5.63 -4.42
C ILE A 110 15.43 4.22 -4.89
N LEU A 111 14.27 3.67 -4.54
CA LEU A 111 13.85 2.34 -4.99
C LEU A 111 13.69 2.26 -6.51
N THR A 112 13.24 3.35 -7.14
CA THR A 112 13.14 3.46 -8.60
C THR A 112 14.52 3.29 -9.24
N PHE A 113 15.56 3.92 -8.68
CA PHE A 113 16.93 3.78 -9.19
C PHE A 113 17.47 2.34 -9.12
N PHE A 114 17.04 1.54 -8.14
CA PHE A 114 17.48 0.15 -7.98
C PHE A 114 16.56 -0.89 -8.62
N SER A 115 15.44 -0.47 -9.22
CA SER A 115 14.45 -1.37 -9.81
C SER A 115 14.63 -1.49 -11.33
N SER A 116 14.20 -2.62 -11.91
CA SER A 116 14.15 -2.74 -13.37
C SER A 116 13.02 -1.87 -13.95
N GLU A 117 13.15 -1.47 -15.22
CA GLU A 117 12.16 -0.64 -15.92
C GLU A 117 10.73 -1.21 -15.81
N GLU A 118 10.60 -2.54 -15.85
CA GLU A 118 9.32 -3.22 -15.69
C GLU A 118 8.66 -2.90 -14.34
N PHE A 119 9.39 -3.02 -13.22
CA PHE A 119 8.84 -2.72 -11.89
C PHE A 119 8.63 -1.23 -11.67
N VAL A 120 9.46 -0.39 -12.29
CA VAL A 120 9.27 1.06 -12.26
C VAL A 120 7.96 1.43 -12.94
N ASN A 121 7.75 0.98 -14.19
CA ASN A 121 6.53 1.27 -14.94
C ASN A 121 5.29 0.78 -14.19
N VAL A 122 5.32 -0.46 -13.69
CA VAL A 122 4.18 -1.03 -12.94
C VAL A 122 3.95 -0.30 -11.62
N GLY A 123 5.01 0.05 -10.89
CA GLY A 123 4.91 0.74 -9.61
C GLY A 123 4.25 2.11 -9.74
N TRP A 124 4.72 2.92 -10.69
CA TRP A 124 4.19 4.25 -10.93
C TRP A 124 2.79 4.24 -11.58
N ASP A 125 2.48 3.27 -12.45
CA ASP A 125 1.11 3.08 -12.97
C ASP A 125 0.13 2.62 -11.89
N SER A 126 0.60 1.82 -10.92
CA SER A 126 -0.23 1.35 -9.81
C SER A 126 -0.80 2.51 -8.98
N ALA A 127 -0.05 3.61 -8.83
CA ALA A 127 -0.54 4.79 -8.13
C ALA A 127 -1.79 5.38 -8.80
N GLY A 128 -1.77 5.57 -10.13
CA GLY A 128 -2.91 6.09 -10.88
C GLY A 128 -4.10 5.13 -10.86
N VAL A 129 -3.83 3.84 -10.96
CA VAL A 129 -4.86 2.79 -10.95
C VAL A 129 -5.56 2.67 -9.58
N THR A 130 -4.83 2.92 -8.49
CA THR A 130 -5.41 2.92 -7.13
C THR A 130 -6.25 4.16 -6.82
N THR A 131 -6.19 5.20 -7.65
CA THR A 131 -7.12 6.35 -7.58
C THR A 131 -8.41 6.12 -8.36
N GLY A 132 -8.90 4.87 -8.34
CA GLY A 132 -10.06 4.45 -9.09
C GLY A 132 -11.41 4.85 -8.49
N PRO A 133 -12.51 4.57 -9.20
CA PRO A 133 -13.89 4.89 -8.81
C PRO A 133 -14.34 4.24 -7.50
N VAL A 134 -13.66 3.21 -6.99
CA VAL A 134 -13.99 2.58 -5.70
C VAL A 134 -13.18 3.20 -4.57
N THR A 135 -11.86 3.29 -4.75
CA THR A 135 -10.94 3.64 -3.67
C THR A 135 -10.99 5.14 -3.32
N VAL A 136 -11.11 6.04 -4.31
CA VAL A 136 -11.11 7.49 -4.05
C VAL A 136 -12.33 7.95 -3.24
N PRO A 137 -13.57 7.62 -3.63
CA PRO A 137 -14.74 8.03 -2.85
C PRO A 137 -14.71 7.49 -1.42
N LEU A 138 -14.21 6.26 -1.24
CA LEU A 138 -14.05 5.65 0.08
C LEU A 138 -13.07 6.44 0.95
N VAL A 139 -11.86 6.70 0.45
CA VAL A 139 -10.81 7.42 1.19
C VAL A 139 -11.24 8.83 1.53
N LEU A 140 -11.87 9.54 0.58
CA LEU A 140 -12.38 10.89 0.83
C LEU A 140 -13.54 10.89 1.85
N ALA A 141 -14.48 9.94 1.75
CA ALA A 141 -15.57 9.84 2.72
C ALA A 141 -15.04 9.54 4.14
N MET A 142 -14.05 8.65 4.26
CA MET A 142 -13.38 8.34 5.52
C MET A 142 -12.62 9.56 6.07
N GLY A 143 -11.84 10.23 5.23
CA GLY A 143 -11.06 11.40 5.61
C GLY A 143 -11.92 12.58 6.02
N LEU A 144 -13.05 12.81 5.34
CA LEU A 144 -14.03 13.85 5.73
C LEU A 144 -14.75 13.47 7.03
N GLY A 145 -15.18 12.21 7.18
CA GLY A 145 -15.87 11.75 8.37
C GLY A 145 -15.00 11.85 9.62
N LEU A 146 -13.75 11.38 9.53
CA LEU A 146 -12.78 11.41 10.63
C LEU A 146 -12.23 12.83 10.84
N GLY A 147 -11.99 13.57 9.76
CA GLY A 147 -11.54 14.95 9.80
C GLY A 147 -12.53 15.87 10.53
N ASN A 148 -13.82 15.77 10.21
CA ASN A 148 -14.86 16.53 10.92
C ASN A 148 -14.89 16.22 12.43
N ALA A 149 -14.59 14.98 12.81
CA ALA A 149 -14.56 14.58 14.20
C ALA A 149 -13.40 15.20 14.98
N VAL A 150 -12.23 15.29 14.35
CA VAL A 150 -11.03 15.89 14.95
C VAL A 150 -10.85 17.37 14.58
N SER A 151 -11.84 17.98 13.93
CA SER A 151 -11.80 19.36 13.42
C SER A 151 -10.66 19.66 12.42
N ALA A 152 -10.35 18.72 11.52
CA ALA A 152 -9.34 18.84 10.48
C ALA A 152 -9.93 18.59 9.06
N ILE A 153 -9.52 19.35 8.05
CA ILE A 153 -9.92 19.16 6.64
C ILE A 153 -8.82 18.38 5.92
N GLU A 154 -8.93 17.05 5.84
CA GLU A 154 -7.74 16.20 5.60
C GLU A 154 -7.91 15.02 4.63
N GLY A 155 -9.03 14.93 3.89
CA GLY A 155 -9.26 13.84 2.93
C GLY A 155 -8.18 13.69 1.86
N PHE A 156 -7.59 14.81 1.42
CA PHE A 156 -6.52 14.80 0.42
C PHE A 156 -5.19 14.27 0.96
N GLY A 157 -4.84 14.51 2.23
CA GLY A 157 -3.59 14.01 2.80
C GLY A 157 -3.57 12.49 2.91
N ILE A 158 -4.69 11.89 3.28
CA ILE A 158 -4.86 10.43 3.29
C ILE A 158 -4.73 9.87 1.87
N LEU A 159 -5.37 10.54 0.89
CA LEU A 159 -5.31 10.13 -0.51
C LEU A 159 -3.88 10.21 -1.08
N SER A 160 -3.11 11.25 -0.74
CA SER A 160 -1.71 11.36 -1.15
C SER A 160 -0.85 10.20 -0.62
N LEU A 161 -1.04 9.82 0.64
CA LEU A 161 -0.31 8.70 1.25
C LEU A 161 -0.75 7.34 0.69
N ALA A 162 -2.05 7.19 0.41
CA ALA A 162 -2.61 6.03 -0.28
C ALA A 162 -2.04 5.85 -1.71
N SER A 163 -1.49 6.91 -2.32
CA SER A 163 -0.89 6.86 -3.67
C SER A 163 0.61 6.52 -3.67
N ILE A 164 1.40 7.04 -2.71
CA ILE A 164 2.86 6.79 -2.68
C ILE A 164 3.22 5.41 -2.10
N CYS A 165 2.47 4.93 -1.09
CA CYS A 165 2.74 3.64 -0.46
C CYS A 165 2.61 2.42 -1.41
N PRO A 166 1.63 2.31 -2.33
CA PRO A 166 1.63 1.22 -3.31
C PRO A 166 2.81 1.26 -4.28
N ILE A 167 3.33 2.44 -4.65
CA ILE A 167 4.55 2.56 -5.46
C ILE A 167 5.72 1.89 -4.73
N ILE A 168 5.94 2.27 -3.47
CA ILE A 168 7.00 1.72 -2.63
C ILE A 168 6.84 0.20 -2.48
N ALA A 169 5.61 -0.28 -2.27
CA ALA A 169 5.34 -1.71 -2.13
C ALA A 169 5.70 -2.49 -3.40
N VAL A 170 5.29 -2.02 -4.58
CA VAL A 170 5.59 -2.66 -5.86
C VAL A 170 7.09 -2.63 -6.18
N LEU A 171 7.76 -1.49 -5.97
CA LEU A 171 9.21 -1.40 -6.21
C LEU A 171 9.99 -2.33 -5.26
N THR A 172 9.61 -2.36 -3.99
CA THR A 172 10.23 -3.26 -2.99
C THR A 172 10.02 -4.72 -3.39
N MET A 173 8.81 -5.09 -3.79
CA MET A 173 8.52 -6.42 -4.31
C MET A 173 9.37 -6.76 -5.53
N GLY A 174 9.50 -5.82 -6.47
CA GLY A 174 10.30 -5.99 -7.68
C GLY A 174 11.77 -6.27 -7.39
N ILE A 175 12.36 -5.55 -6.44
CA ILE A 175 13.73 -5.79 -5.99
C ILE A 175 13.86 -7.19 -5.36
N ILE A 176 12.92 -7.59 -4.50
CA ILE A 176 12.94 -8.92 -3.87
C ILE A 176 12.88 -10.04 -4.92
N ILE A 177 12.04 -9.89 -5.95
CA ILE A 177 11.93 -10.87 -7.04
C ILE A 177 13.22 -10.93 -7.87
N GLN A 178 13.79 -9.78 -8.23
CA GLN A 178 15.05 -9.71 -8.98
C GLN A 178 16.20 -10.39 -8.22
N LEU A 179 16.30 -10.12 -6.91
CA LEU A 179 17.31 -10.76 -6.06
C LEU A 179 17.12 -12.28 -6.04
N LYS A 180 15.89 -12.76 -5.81
CA LYS A 180 15.59 -14.18 -5.76
C LYS A 180 15.92 -14.90 -7.08
N ASN A 181 15.59 -14.30 -8.22
CA ASN A 181 15.90 -14.85 -9.54
C ASN A 181 17.42 -14.93 -9.78
N LYS A 182 18.19 -13.94 -9.32
CA LYS A 182 19.66 -13.95 -9.39
C LYS A 182 20.28 -15.08 -8.57
N PHE A 183 19.71 -15.37 -7.39
CA PHE A 183 20.19 -16.47 -6.54
C PHE A 183 19.88 -17.84 -7.16
N SER A 184 18.67 -18.06 -7.68
CA SER A 184 18.32 -19.35 -8.30
C SER A 184 19.16 -19.64 -9.56
N GLN A 185 19.38 -18.65 -10.43
CA GLN A 185 20.26 -18.85 -11.60
C GLN A 185 21.69 -19.22 -11.21
N LYS A 186 22.23 -18.62 -10.13
CA LYS A 186 23.58 -18.92 -9.65
C LYS A 186 23.69 -20.33 -9.08
N GLU A 187 22.62 -20.85 -8.49
CA GLU A 187 22.58 -22.21 -7.95
C GLU A 187 22.56 -23.25 -9.07
N ASP A 188 21.76 -23.02 -10.12
CA ASP A 188 21.69 -23.87 -11.33
C ASP A 188 23.00 -23.87 -12.13
N ASP A 189 23.71 -22.73 -12.19
CA ASP A 189 25.00 -22.60 -12.89
C ASP A 189 26.13 -23.32 -12.13
N VAL A 190 26.01 -23.46 -10.80
CA VAL A 190 26.99 -24.19 -9.96
C VAL A 190 26.75 -25.70 -9.98
N THR A 191 25.49 -26.17 -10.04
CA THR A 191 25.16 -27.60 -10.17
C THR A 191 25.32 -28.14 -11.59
N SER A 192 25.36 -27.29 -12.61
CA SER A 192 25.60 -27.68 -14.01
C SER A 192 27.08 -27.71 -14.41
N ILE A 193 28.02 -27.41 -13.49
CA ILE A 193 29.45 -27.65 -13.71
C ILE A 193 29.66 -29.16 -13.89
N ASP A 194 29.85 -29.59 -15.13
CA ASP A 194 30.08 -30.98 -15.52
C ASP A 194 31.22 -31.59 -14.68
N PRO A 195 30.98 -32.65 -13.88
CA PRO A 195 32.03 -33.35 -13.15
C PRO A 195 33.20 -33.82 -14.04
N ASN A 196 32.94 -34.01 -15.35
CA ASN A 196 33.95 -34.43 -16.32
C ASN A 196 34.95 -33.33 -16.73
N LEU A 197 34.63 -32.05 -16.50
CA LEU A 197 35.57 -30.94 -16.73
C LEU A 197 36.64 -30.83 -15.64
N VAL A 198 36.39 -31.36 -14.44
CA VAL A 198 37.38 -31.42 -13.35
C VAL A 198 38.39 -32.55 -13.60
N ALA A 199 37.94 -33.68 -14.16
CA ALA A 199 38.79 -34.84 -14.44
C ALA A 199 39.81 -34.63 -15.58
N GLN A 200 39.55 -33.71 -16.53
CA GLN A 200 40.50 -33.38 -17.60
C GLN A 200 41.63 -32.44 -17.18
N LYS A 201 41.60 -31.88 -15.96
CA LYS A 201 42.68 -31.05 -15.41
C LYS A 201 43.73 -31.82 -14.62
N GLU A 202 43.53 -33.12 -14.42
CA GLU A 202 44.43 -34.01 -13.66
C GLU A 202 45.17 -35.04 -14.56
N LEU A 203 45.11 -34.86 -15.89
CA LEU A 203 45.87 -35.63 -16.90
C LEU A 203 46.85 -34.71 -17.64
#